data_AF-A0A952SGM9-F1
#
_entry.id   AF-A0A952SGM9-F1
#
_cell.length_a   1.000
_cell.length_b   1.000
_cell.length_c   1.000
_cell.angle_alpha   90.00
_cell.angle_beta   90.00
_cell.angle_gamma   90.00
#
_symmetry.space_group_name_H-M   'P 1'
#
loop_
_entity.id
_entity.type
_entity.pdbx_description
1 polymer ?
#
loop_
_entity_poly.entity_id
_entity_poly.type
_entity_poly.pdbx_seq_one_letter_code
_entity_poly.pdbx_strand_id
1 'polypeptide(L)' 'MTTTVRKQFKKALSPYLNGKGTAKFPLDQPIPYTLIEQIVKFRVKENSAETGRTNN' A
#
# COMPACT_ATOMS: atom_id res chain seq x y z
N MET A 1 6.07 -1.16 -4.92
CA MET A 1 4.89 -0.43 -4.41
C MET A 1 4.96 1.02 -4.88
N THR A 2 3.83 1.61 -5.29
CA THR A 2 3.76 3.00 -5.78
C THR A 2 4.18 4.01 -4.71
N THR A 3 4.78 5.12 -5.13
CA THR A 3 5.34 6.16 -4.23
C THR A 3 4.26 6.83 -3.37
N THR A 4 3.02 6.92 -3.87
CA THR A 4 1.90 7.61 -3.18
C THR A 4 1.44 6.84 -1.95
N VAL A 5 1.26 5.52 -2.05
CA VAL A 5 0.89 4.66 -0.92
C VAL A 5 1.93 4.76 0.20
N ARG A 6 3.23 4.78 -0.15
CA ARG A 6 4.32 4.89 0.83
C ARG A 6 4.32 6.23 1.57
N LYS A 7 3.93 7.33 0.93
CA LYS A 7 3.80 8.64 1.58
C LYS A 7 2.59 8.67 2.51
N GLN A 8 1.43 8.23 2.02
CA GLN A 8 0.17 8.27 2.77
C GLN A 8 0.19 7.34 3.99
N PHE A 9 0.74 6.13 3.84
CA PHE A 9 0.76 5.09 4.88
C PHE A 9 2.13 4.90 5.52
N LYS A 10 3.04 5.87 5.41
CA LYS A 10 4.42 5.77 5.90
C LYS A 10 4.50 5.24 7.33
N LYS A 11 3.73 5.85 8.24
CA LYS A 11 3.73 5.50 9.68
C LYS A 11 3.23 4.06 9.92
N ALA A 12 2.16 3.66 9.24
CA ALA A 12 1.55 2.34 9.42
C ALA A 12 2.34 1.22 8.72
N LEU A 13 3.05 1.55 7.63
CA LEU A 13 3.91 0.63 6.90
C LEU A 13 5.35 0.57 7.44
N SER A 14 5.78 1.52 8.27
CA SER A 14 7.12 1.53 8.88
C SER A 14 7.56 0.16 9.44
N PRO A 15 6.74 -0.57 10.22
CA PRO A 15 7.13 -1.88 10.75
C PRO A 15 7.14 -3.00 9.71
N TYR A 16 6.48 -2.83 8.57
CA TYR A 16 6.36 -3.84 7.51
C TYR A 16 7.24 -3.55 6.30
N LEU A 17 7.79 -2.34 6.18
CA LEU A 17 8.58 -1.90 5.04
C LEU A 17 9.90 -2.69 4.98
N ASN A 18 10.07 -3.48 3.93
CA ASN A 18 11.30 -4.21 3.66
C ASN A 18 11.85 -3.79 2.29
N GLY A 19 13.07 -3.25 2.25
CA GLY A 19 13.76 -2.89 0.99
C GLY A 19 13.03 -1.88 0.08
N LYS A 20 13.45 -1.83 -1.20
CA LYS A 20 12.94 -0.91 -2.23
C LYS A 20 11.52 -1.28 -2.70
N GLY A 21 10.54 -1.06 -1.84
CA GLY A 21 9.12 -1.03 -2.23
C GLY A 21 8.35 -2.33 -2.04
N THR A 22 8.82 -3.21 -1.16
CA THR A 22 8.06 -4.37 -0.68
C THR A 22 7.67 -4.19 0.78
N ALA A 23 6.49 -4.69 1.16
CA ALA A 23 6.12 -4.85 2.56
C ALA A 23 6.21 -6.34 2.89
N LYS A 24 6.93 -6.71 3.95
CA LYS A 24 7.02 -8.08 4.46
C LYS A 24 6.19 -8.15 5.74
N PHE A 25 5.16 -8.98 5.72
CA PHE A 25 4.37 -9.28 6.90
C PHE A 25 4.99 -10.48 7.62
N PRO A 26 5.37 -10.34 8.91
CA PRO A 26 5.85 -11.46 9.70
C PRO A 26 4.74 -12.50 9.88
N LEU A 27 5.11 -13.78 9.86
CA LEU A 27 4.17 -14.90 10.06
C LEU A 27 3.86 -15.13 11.54
N ASP A 28 4.75 -14.68 12.44
CA ASP A 28 4.61 -14.75 13.90
C ASP A 28 3.68 -13.68 14.50
N GLN A 29 3.16 -12.76 13.68
CA GLN A 29 2.27 -11.69 14.14
C GLN A 29 0.92 -11.76 13.42
N PRO A 30 -0.15 -11.31 14.08
CA PRO A 30 -1.46 -11.24 13.44
C PRO A 30 -1.42 -10.37 12.18
N ILE A 31 -2.02 -10.87 11.11
CA ILE A 31 -2.11 -10.15 9.84
C ILE A 31 -2.91 -8.86 10.05
N PRO A 32 -2.36 -7.67 9.70
CA PRO A 32 -3.02 -6.39 9.92
C PRO A 32 -4.05 -6.12 8.81
N TYR A 33 -5.17 -6.85 8.81
CA TYR A 33 -6.23 -6.73 7.80
C TYR A 33 -6.75 -5.29 7.66
N THR A 34 -6.89 -4.56 8.76
CA THR A 34 -7.31 -3.14 8.75
C THR A 34 -6.38 -2.26 7.92
N LEU A 35 -5.06 -2.47 8.03
CA LEU A 35 -4.08 -1.73 7.24
C LEU A 35 -4.16 -2.09 5.76
N ILE A 36 -4.28 -3.38 5.46
CA ILE A 36 -4.43 -3.88 4.09
C ILE A 36 -5.70 -3.29 3.46
N GLU A 37 -6.81 -3.29 4.19
CA GLU A 37 -8.09 -2.73 3.73
C GLU A 37 -7.97 -1.23 3.39
N GLN A 38 -7.32 -0.44 4.25
CA GLN A 38 -7.12 0.99 4.00
C GLN A 38 -6.25 1.24 2.76
N ILE A 39 -5.18 0.45 2.59
CA ILE A 39 -4.31 0.55 1.41
C ILE A 39 -5.08 0.15 0.14
N VAL A 40 -5.89 -0.92 0.19
CA VAL A 40 -6.70 -1.36 -0.94
C VAL A 40 -7.74 -0.31 -1.29
N LYS A 41 -8.50 0.22 -0.32
CA LYS A 41 -9.48 1.29 -0.53
C LYS A 41 -8.83 2.52 -1.16
N PHE A 42 -7.66 2.93 -0.65
CA PHE A 42 -6.90 4.03 -1.23
C PHE A 42 -6.47 3.74 -2.67
N ARG A 43 -5.91 2.55 -2.94
CA ARG A 43 -5.48 2.15 -4.29
C ARG A 43 -6.64 2.00 -5.27
N VAL A 44 -7.80 1.50 -4.83
CA VAL A 44 -9.01 1.43 -5.66
C VAL A 44 -9.45 2.84 -6.01
N LYS A 45 -9.49 3.76 -5.05
CA LYS A 45 -9.83 5.16 -5.31
C LYS A 45 -8.82 5.84 -6.26
N GLU A 46 -7.53 5.63 -6.06
CA GLU A 46 -6.49 6.13 -6.96
C GLU A 46 -6.60 5.51 -8.36
N ASN A 47 -6.79 4.19 -8.46
CA ASN A 47 -6.87 3.47 -9.74
C ASN A 47 -8.15 3.83 -10.52
N SER A 48 -9.29 3.98 -9.83
CA SER A 48 -10.52 4.49 -10.43
C SER A 48 -10.40 5.93 -10.90
N ALA A 49 -9.61 6.77 -10.22
CA ALA A 49 -9.27 8.11 -10.69
C ALA A 49 -8.22 8.10 -11.84
N GLU A 50 -7.40 7.05 -11.90
CA GLU A 50 -6.33 6.84 -12.87
C GLU A 50 -6.75 6.00 -14.09
N THR A 51 -8.05 5.70 -14.25
CA THR A 51 -8.61 5.15 -15.51
C THR A 51 -8.53 6.18 -16.67
N GLY A 52 -7.99 7.38 -16.44
CA GLY A 52 -7.72 8.41 -17.44
C GLY A 52 -6.25 8.63 -17.84
N ARG A 53 -5.27 7.83 -17.38
CA ARG A 53 -3.86 8.01 -17.79
C ARG A 53 -3.18 6.72 -18.26
N THR A 54 -3.33 6.52 -19.58
CA THR A 54 -2.28 6.10 -20.53
C THR A 54 -1.60 4.75 -20.34
N ASN A 55 -2.02 3.81 -21.18
CA ASN A 55 -1.10 2.98 -21.95
C ASN A 55 -1.14 3.45 -23.41
N ASN A 56 -0.16 4.27 -23.81
CA ASN A 56 0.35 4.44 -25.18
C ASN A 56 1.86 4.25 -25.13
#